data_AF-A0A9E6MRT4-F1
#
_entry.id   AF-A0A9E6MRT4-F1
#
_cell.length_a   1.000
_cell.length_b   1.000
_cell.length_c   1.000
_cell.angle_alpha   90.00
_cell.angle_beta   90.00
_cell.angle_gamma   90.00
#
_symmetry.space_group_name_H-M   'P 1'
#
loop_
_entity.id
_entity.type
_entity.pdbx_description
1 polymer ?
#
loop_
_entity_poly.entity_id
_entity_poly.type
_entity_poly.pdbx_seq_one_letter_code
_entity_poly.pdbx_strand_id
1 'polypeptide(L)'
;MNCVALFPEPPTIKDMASLLGCSHQNAKQVSSKLEAAGYLQFQRDAADGRKRRMALTEKAVRFRSRYEAASEQAMRRLFADVPDDAVHNMVQTFVRLIENVDAMKGEGHEDDRGL
;
A
#
# COMPACT_ATOMS: atom_id res chain seq x y z
N MET A 1 6.22 -5.16 -1.31
CA MET A 1 6.45 -5.80 0.01
C MET A 1 7.00 -4.83 1.07
N ASN A 2 7.47 -3.63 0.70
CA ASN A 2 7.97 -2.63 1.65
C ASN A 2 6.88 -2.12 2.61
N CYS A 3 5.63 -2.06 2.13
CA CYS A 3 4.51 -1.45 2.85
C CYS A 3 4.18 -2.09 4.21
N VAL A 4 4.43 -3.39 4.39
CA VAL A 4 4.24 -4.05 5.70
C VAL A 4 5.21 -3.51 6.74
N ALA A 5 6.43 -3.14 6.32
CA ALA A 5 7.46 -2.55 7.19
C ALA A 5 7.25 -1.06 7.45
N LEU A 6 6.25 -0.41 6.84
CA LEU A 6 5.91 0.99 7.11
C LEU A 6 5.04 1.14 8.37
N PHE A 7 4.45 0.04 8.86
CA PHE A 7 3.63 0.07 10.06
C PHE A 7 4.49 -0.21 11.30
N PRO A 8 4.26 0.53 12.41
CA PRO A 8 4.93 0.26 13.67
C PRO A 8 4.50 -1.09 14.28
N GLU A 9 3.29 -1.55 13.97
CA GLU A 9 2.80 -2.89 14.31
C GLU A 9 2.42 -3.65 13.05
N PRO A 10 2.51 -5.00 13.05
CA PRO A 10 2.04 -5.83 11.94
C PRO A 10 0.61 -5.46 11.51
N PRO A 11 0.39 -5.02 10.24
CA PRO A 11 -0.90 -4.52 9.79
C PRO A 11 -1.90 -5.65 9.53
N THR A 12 -3.19 -5.33 9.61
CA THR A 12 -4.27 -6.20 9.11
C THR A 12 -4.46 -6.00 7.60
N ILE A 13 -5.23 -6.90 6.96
CA ILE A 13 -5.60 -6.74 5.54
C ILE A 13 -6.34 -5.43 5.30
N LYS A 14 -7.16 -4.99 6.27
CA LYS A 14 -7.87 -3.72 6.20
C LYS A 14 -6.89 -2.55 6.18
N ASP A 15 -5.91 -2.54 7.08
CA ASP A 15 -4.90 -1.48 7.15
C ASP A 15 -4.09 -1.41 5.85
N MET A 16 -3.74 -2.57 5.28
CA MET A 16 -3.07 -2.64 3.98
C MET A 16 -3.94 -2.17 2.82
N ALA A 17 -5.24 -2.51 2.81
CA ALA A 17 -6.17 -2.06 1.78
C ALA A 17 -6.30 -0.53 1.80
N SER A 18 -6.43 0.05 3.00
CA SER A 18 -6.46 1.49 3.22
C SER A 18 -5.16 2.16 2.79
N LEU A 19 -4.00 1.64 3.20
CA LEU A 19 -2.70 2.20 2.82
C LEU A 19 -2.46 2.16 1.30
N LEU A 20 -2.84 1.05 0.65
CA LEU A 20 -2.61 0.85 -0.78
C LEU A 20 -3.69 1.48 -1.67
N GLY A 21 -4.72 2.11 -1.09
CA GLY A 21 -5.83 2.70 -1.84
C GLY A 21 -6.58 1.69 -2.71
N CYS A 22 -6.71 0.44 -2.24
CA CYS A 22 -7.32 -0.64 -3.02
C CYS A 22 -8.45 -1.34 -2.26
N SER A 23 -9.26 -2.14 -2.96
CA SER A 23 -10.34 -2.88 -2.32
C SER A 23 -9.80 -3.93 -1.34
N HIS A 24 -10.59 -4.22 -0.29
CA HIS A 24 -10.25 -5.27 0.66
C HIS A 24 -10.06 -6.65 -0.01
N GLN A 25 -10.84 -6.94 -1.05
CA GLN A 25 -10.70 -8.18 -1.82
C GLN A 25 -9.39 -8.22 -2.61
N ASN A 26 -8.95 -7.11 -3.19
CA ASN A 26 -7.65 -7.03 -3.87
C ASN A 26 -6.50 -7.24 -2.88
N ALA A 27 -6.53 -6.52 -1.75
CA ALA A 27 -5.53 -6.66 -0.70
C ALA A 27 -5.45 -8.12 -0.18
N LYS A 28 -6.61 -8.78 0.02
CA LYS A 28 -6.67 -10.18 0.44
C LYS A 28 -6.03 -11.11 -0.59
N GLN A 29 -6.35 -10.96 -1.88
CA GLN A 29 -5.79 -11.81 -2.93
C GLN A 29 -4.27 -11.68 -3.03
N VAL A 30 -3.76 -10.45 -3.01
CA VAL A 30 -2.30 -10.19 -3.04
C VAL A 30 -1.64 -10.80 -1.81
N SER A 31 -2.23 -10.60 -0.62
CA SER A 31 -1.68 -11.13 0.64
C SER A 31 -1.64 -12.65 0.66
N SER A 32 -2.70 -13.33 0.20
CA SER A 32 -2.73 -14.80 0.10
C SER A 32 -1.70 -15.35 -0.87
N LYS A 33 -1.46 -14.69 -2.01
CA LYS A 33 -0.39 -15.09 -2.95
C LYS A 33 1.00 -14.93 -2.33
N LEU A 34 1.21 -13.86 -1.57
CA LEU A 34 2.48 -13.62 -0.88
C LEU A 34 2.72 -14.59 0.29
N GLU A 35 1.67 -14.97 1.02
CA GLU A 35 1.71 -16.02 2.04
C GLU A 35 2.07 -17.38 1.41
N ALA A 36 1.36 -17.77 0.34
CA ALA A 36 1.63 -19.01 -0.39
C ALA A 36 3.07 -19.05 -0.96
N ALA A 37 3.59 -17.90 -1.39
CA ALA A 37 4.98 -17.78 -1.84
C ALA A 37 6.01 -17.72 -0.69
N GLY A 38 5.58 -17.75 0.58
CA GLY A 38 6.42 -17.78 1.77
C GLY A 38 7.02 -16.43 2.16
N TYR A 39 6.45 -15.33 1.69
CA TYR A 39 6.91 -13.97 1.96
C TYR A 39 6.13 -13.27 3.09
N LEU A 40 4.89 -13.69 3.32
CA LEU A 40 4.08 -13.25 4.45
C LEU A 40 3.73 -14.43 5.34
N GLN A 41 3.51 -14.13 6.60
CA GLN A 41 2.85 -15.02 7.55
C GLN A 41 1.74 -14.26 8.28
N PHE A 42 0.63 -14.93 8.54
CA PHE A 42 -0.46 -14.38 9.33
C PHE A 42 -0.38 -14.86 10.78
N GLN A 43 -0.39 -13.92 11.71
CA GLN A 43 -0.39 -14.18 13.14
C GLN A 43 -1.72 -13.71 13.74
N ARG A 44 -2.20 -14.38 14.80
CA ARG A 44 -3.33 -13.86 15.57
C ARG A 44 -2.91 -12.59 16.30
N ASP A 45 -3.79 -11.62 16.33
CA ASP A 45 -3.61 -10.42 17.13
C ASP A 45 -3.66 -10.77 18.63
N ALA A 46 -2.75 -10.19 19.41
CA ALA A 46 -2.60 -10.49 20.84
C ALA A 46 -3.72 -9.91 21.72
N ALA A 47 -4.36 -8.83 21.27
CA ALA A 47 -5.47 -8.17 21.96
C ALA A 47 -6.85 -8.66 21.49
N ASP A 48 -6.97 -9.08 20.23
CA ASP A 48 -8.20 -9.63 19.65
C ASP A 48 -7.91 -10.81 18.73
N GLY A 49 -8.03 -12.04 19.25
CA GLY A 49 -7.76 -13.27 18.48
C GLY A 49 -8.62 -13.48 17.23
N ARG A 50 -9.65 -12.65 16.98
CA ARG A 50 -10.42 -12.64 15.73
C ARG A 50 -9.68 -11.93 14.59
N LYS A 51 -8.75 -11.03 14.90
CA LYS A 51 -7.94 -10.32 13.93
C LYS A 51 -6.71 -11.13 13.55
N ARG A 52 -6.31 -11.03 12.28
CA ARG A 52 -5.04 -11.57 11.77
C ARG A 52 -4.16 -10.45 11.24
N ARG A 53 -2.90 -10.47 11.67
CA ARG A 53 -1.89 -9.50 11.29
C ARG A 53 -0.85 -10.13 10.38
N MET A 54 -0.37 -9.35 9.42
CA MET A 54 0.64 -9.77 8.45
C MET A 54 2.02 -9.39 8.95
N ALA A 55 2.89 -10.39 9.06
CA ALA A 55 4.30 -10.20 9.31
C ALA A 55 5.12 -10.65 8.10
N LEU A 56 6.24 -9.95 7.85
CA LEU A 56 7.23 -10.42 6.89
C LEU A 56 7.92 -11.67 7.43
N THR A 57 8.16 -12.64 6.56
CA THR A 57 9.02 -13.78 6.89
C THR A 57 10.49 -13.39 6.73
N GLU A 58 11.41 -14.20 7.25
CA GLU A 58 12.84 -13.99 6.98
C GLU A 58 13.18 -14.03 5.48
N LYS A 59 12.46 -14.86 4.71
CA LYS A 59 12.61 -14.91 3.25
C LYS A 59 12.31 -13.54 2.63
N ALA A 60 11.25 -12.87 3.09
CA ALA A 60 10.92 -11.52 2.66
C ALA A 60 11.97 -10.49 3.08
N VAL A 61 12.49 -10.59 4.30
CA VAL A 61 13.55 -9.68 4.78
C VAL A 61 14.82 -9.84 3.93
N ARG A 62 15.30 -11.07 3.72
CA ARG A 62 16.48 -11.34 2.87
C ARG A 62 16.28 -10.88 1.44
N PHE A 63 15.09 -11.11 0.88
CA PHE A 63 14.74 -10.62 -0.45
C PHE A 63 14.84 -9.09 -0.50
N ARG A 64 14.22 -8.38 0.46
CA ARG A 64 14.29 -6.91 0.52
C ARG A 64 15.73 -6.41 0.59
N SER A 65 16.53 -6.91 1.52
CA SER A 65 17.94 -6.47 1.68
C SER A 65 18.77 -6.69 0.41
N ARG A 66 18.50 -7.75 -0.36
CA ARG A 66 19.20 -8.00 -1.63
C ARG A 66 18.86 -6.99 -2.72
N TYR A 67 17.62 -6.47 -2.74
CA TYR A 67 17.12 -5.62 -3.82
C TYR A 67 16.96 -4.14 -3.46
N GLU A 68 17.11 -3.77 -2.18
CA GLU A 68 16.92 -2.40 -1.69
C GLU A 68 17.86 -1.40 -2.37
N ALA A 69 19.17 -1.68 -2.37
CA ALA A 69 20.15 -0.81 -3.03
C ALA A 69 19.92 -0.70 -4.55
N ALA A 70 19.55 -1.80 -5.21
CA ALA A 70 19.26 -1.80 -6.64
C ALA A 70 17.99 -0.99 -6.96
N SER A 71 16.95 -1.10 -6.12
CA SER A 71 15.71 -0.34 -6.24
C SER A 71 15.95 1.15 -6.03
N GLU A 72 16.76 1.52 -5.05
CA GLU A 72 17.13 2.91 -4.79
C GLU A 72 17.92 3.48 -5.96
N GLN A 73 18.91 2.75 -6.47
CA GLN A 73 19.69 3.18 -7.62
C GLN A 73 18.82 3.32 -8.89
N ALA A 74 17.87 2.40 -9.11
CA ALA A 74 16.92 2.51 -10.21
C ALA A 74 16.07 3.78 -10.09
N MET A 75 15.59 4.10 -8.88
CA MET A 75 14.81 5.32 -8.64
C MET A 75 15.62 6.59 -8.90
N ARG A 76 16.86 6.65 -8.41
CA ARG A 76 17.77 7.78 -8.67
C ARG A 76 18.03 7.98 -10.17
N ARG A 77 18.18 6.88 -10.93
CA ARG A 77 18.35 6.95 -12.39
C ARG A 77 17.08 7.38 -13.11
N LEU A 78 15.92 6.90 -12.66
CA LEU A 78 14.62 7.25 -13.25
C LEU A 78 14.35 8.76 -13.18
N PHE A 79 14.81 9.42 -12.11
CA PHE A 79 14.60 10.84 -11.87
C PHE A 79 15.85 11.72 -12.09
N ALA A 80 16.95 11.16 -12.62
CA ALA A 80 18.26 11.85 -12.66
C ALA A 80 18.24 13.20 -13.39
N ASP A 81 17.45 13.29 -14.46
CA ASP A 81 17.36 14.49 -15.30
C ASP A 81 16.03 15.24 -15.12
N VAL A 82 15.29 14.93 -14.05
CA VAL A 82 14.02 15.59 -13.72
C VAL A 82 14.28 16.64 -12.64
N PRO A 83 14.05 17.94 -12.92
CA PRO A 83 14.18 18.99 -11.91
C PRO A 83 13.29 18.76 -10.69
N ASP A 84 13.80 19.11 -9.50
CA ASP A 84 13.07 18.92 -8.23
C ASP A 84 11.72 19.64 -8.20
N ASP A 85 11.63 20.83 -8.80
CA ASP A 85 10.38 21.60 -8.93
C ASP A 85 9.36 20.91 -9.85
N ALA A 86 9.83 20.27 -10.92
CA ALA A 86 8.98 19.46 -11.79
C ALA A 86 8.42 18.24 -11.05
N VAL A 87 9.25 17.54 -10.26
CA VAL A 87 8.79 16.44 -9.39
C VAL A 87 7.77 16.94 -8.38
N HIS A 88 8.05 18.07 -7.72
CA HIS A 88 7.14 18.67 -6.75
C HIS A 88 5.77 19.04 -7.36
N ASN A 89 5.78 19.72 -8.50
CA ASN A 89 4.56 20.13 -9.22
C ASN A 89 3.75 18.91 -9.68
N MET A 90 4.43 17.85 -10.14
CA MET A 90 3.78 16.60 -10.52
C MET A 90 3.08 15.95 -9.32
N VAL A 91 3.75 15.88 -8.16
CA VAL A 91 3.15 15.33 -6.93
C VAL A 91 1.92 16.14 -6.51
N GLN A 92 2.02 17.48 -6.47
CA GLN A 92 0.88 18.35 -6.12
C GLN A 92 -0.30 18.16 -7.07
N THR A 93 -0.01 18.04 -8.37
CA THR A 93 -1.04 17.81 -9.38
C THR A 93 -1.73 16.47 -9.17
N PHE A 94 -0.99 15.38 -8.95
CA PHE A 94 -1.59 14.07 -8.67
C PHE A 94 -2.42 14.06 -7.41
N VAL A 95 -1.95 14.68 -6.32
CA VAL A 95 -2.73 14.81 -5.08
C VAL A 95 -4.05 15.51 -5.35
N ARG A 96 -4.03 16.64 -6.07
CA ARG A 96 -5.24 17.38 -6.40
C ARG A 96 -6.22 16.57 -7.26
N LEU A 97 -5.71 15.79 -8.21
CA LEU A 97 -6.54 14.90 -9.03
C LEU A 97 -7.20 13.79 -8.19
N ILE A 98 -6.48 13.22 -7.22
CA ILE A 98 -7.02 12.23 -6.28
C ILE A 98 -8.14 12.85 -5.43
N GLU A 99 -7.92 14.03 -4.86
CA GLU A 99 -8.94 14.77 -4.09
C GLU A 99 -10.21 15.02 -4.91
N ASN A 100 -10.06 15.45 -6.17
CA ASN A 100 -11.19 15.69 -7.05
C ASN A 100 -11.99 14.40 -7.32
N VAL A 101 -11.30 13.27 -7.55
CA VAL A 101 -11.96 11.96 -7.75
C VAL A 101 -12.73 11.54 -6.50
N ASP A 102 -12.19 11.79 -5.31
CA ASP A 102 -12.87 11.44 -4.07
C ASP A 102 -14.07 12.35 -3.78
N ALA A 103 -13.99 13.65 -4.12
CA ALA A 103 -15.12 14.56 -4.08
C ALA A 103 -16.27 14.09 -4.99
N MET A 104 -15.96 13.66 -6.22
CA MET A 104 -16.96 13.14 -7.16
C MET A 104 -17.68 11.88 -6.64
N LYS A 105 -17.01 11.03 -5.84
CA LYS A 105 -17.65 9.86 -5.22
C LYS A 105 -18.58 10.22 -4.06
N GLY A 106 -18.35 11.36 -3.41
CA GLY A 106 -19.22 11.89 -2.35
C GLY A 106 -20.52 12.49 -2.87
N GLU A 107 -20.49 13.08 -4.07
CA GLU A 107 -21.64 13.72 -4.72
C GLU A 107 -22.66 12.71 -5.27
N GLY A 108 -22.23 11.49 -5.64
CA GLY A 108 -23.10 10.45 -6.21
C GLY A 108 -24.00 9.68 -5.23
N HIS A 109 -24.11 10.11 -3.97
CA HIS A 109 -24.95 9.44 -2.95
C HIS A 109 -26.18 10.25 -2.50
N GLU A 110 -26.39 11.45 -3.05
CA GLU A 110 -27.55 12.29 -2.72
C GLU A 110 -28.66 12.27 -3.79
N ASP A 111 -28.39 11.81 -5.02
CA ASP A 111 -29.35 11.86 -6.13
C ASP A 111 -30.27 10.62 -6.30
N ASP A 112 -30.12 9.57 -5.49
CA ASP A 112 -30.93 8.33 -5.59
C ASP A 112 -31.92 8.13 -4.42
N ARG A 113 -32.23 9.20 -3.67
CA ARG A 113 -33.29 9.20 -2.62
C ARG A 113 -34.52 10.01 -3.04
N GLY A 114 -34.88 9.92 -4.32
CA GLY A 114 -36.05 10.56 -4.91
C GLY A 114 -36.91 9.60 -5.74
N LEU A 115 -37.38 8.49 -5.12
CA LEU A 115 -38.57 7.75 -5.54
C LEU A 115 -39.40 7.38 -4.32
#